data_AF-A0A858CRN6-F1
#
_entry.id   AF-A0A858CRN6-F1
#
_cell.length_a   1.000
_cell.length_b   1.000
_cell.length_c   1.000
_cell.angle_alpha   90.00
_cell.angle_beta   90.00
_cell.angle_gamma   90.00
#
_symmetry.space_group_name_H-M   'P 1'
#
loop_
_entity.id
_entity.type
_entity.pdbx_description
1 polymer ?
#
loop_
_entity_poly.entity_id
_entity_poly.type
_entity_poly.pdbx_seq_one_letter_code
_entity_poly.pdbx_strand_id
1 'polypeptide(L)'
;MTGPDLTPAELAVLATAAAAAPDHGGLCPLHLVHVPSYQRAALAEVLATAALEADPAADAATLQSARDRALAGPCLIAILASLTLDHPSVPVEEQWISVGAGLQNLLLAALSLELHAKP
;
A
#
# COMPACT_ATOMS: atom_id res chain seq x y z
N MET A 1 9.90 -14.58 -10.36
CA MET A 1 10.62 -13.99 -9.22
C MET A 1 10.24 -14.79 -7.98
N THR A 2 11.18 -15.54 -7.42
CA THR A 2 10.95 -16.45 -6.29
C THR A 2 11.62 -15.87 -5.05
N GLY A 3 10.91 -15.87 -3.93
CA GLY A 3 11.39 -15.42 -2.63
C GLY A 3 10.33 -15.69 -1.57
N PRO A 4 10.69 -15.72 -0.28
CA PRO A 4 9.72 -15.90 0.79
C PRO A 4 8.77 -14.69 0.85
N ASP A 5 7.53 -14.94 1.28
CA ASP A 5 6.63 -13.86 1.69
C ASP A 5 7.10 -13.27 3.04
N LEU A 6 6.53 -12.14 3.44
CA LEU A 6 6.83 -11.52 4.72
C LEU A 6 6.37 -12.41 5.88
N THR A 7 7.24 -12.55 6.87
CA THR A 7 6.90 -13.22 8.13
C THR A 7 5.98 -12.33 8.99
N PRO A 8 5.21 -12.93 9.92
CA PRO A 8 4.40 -12.15 10.86
C PRO A 8 5.21 -11.13 11.69
N ALA A 9 6.46 -11.47 12.03
CA ALA A 9 7.35 -10.58 12.78
C ALA A 9 7.77 -9.36 11.94
N GLU A 10 8.13 -9.56 10.68
CA GLU A 10 8.46 -8.46 9.76
C GLU A 10 7.23 -7.58 9.52
N LEU A 11 6.05 -8.16 9.28
CA LEU A 11 4.80 -7.43 9.15
C LEU A 11 4.50 -6.54 10.38
N ALA A 12 4.73 -7.07 11.59
CA ALA A 12 4.54 -6.32 12.83
C ALA A 12 5.51 -5.14 12.94
N VAL A 13 6.78 -5.32 12.55
CA VAL A 13 7.78 -4.24 12.53
C VAL A 13 7.37 -3.15 11.53
N LEU A 14 7.00 -3.51 10.30
CA LEU A 14 6.57 -2.57 9.26
C LEU A 14 5.32 -1.78 9.69
N ALA A 15 4.33 -2.47 10.26
CA ALA A 15 3.11 -1.85 10.75
C ALA A 15 3.37 -0.89 11.92
N THR A 16 4.22 -1.30 12.87
CA THR A 16 4.60 -0.47 14.02
C THR A 16 5.33 0.80 13.57
N ALA A 17 6.25 0.67 12.61
CA ALA A 17 6.97 1.82 12.06
C ALA A 17 6.02 2.80 11.36
N ALA A 18 5.10 2.30 10.51
CA ALA A 18 4.11 3.13 9.85
C ALA A 18 3.20 3.87 10.85
N ALA A 19 2.74 3.17 11.89
CA ALA A 19 1.89 3.73 12.95
C ALA A 19 2.59 4.77 13.84
N ALA A 20 3.93 4.85 13.82
CA ALA A 20 4.69 5.86 14.54
C ALA A 20 4.70 7.25 13.86
N ALA A 21 4.01 7.39 12.72
CA ALA A 21 3.84 8.68 12.05
C ALA A 21 3.15 9.71 12.97
N PRO A 22 3.50 11.01 12.86
CA PRO A 22 2.73 12.05 13.52
C PRO A 22 1.30 12.03 12.97
N ASP A 23 0.32 11.95 13.87
CA ASP A 23 -1.10 11.86 13.54
C ASP A 23 -1.89 12.79 14.46
N HIS A 24 -2.16 13.99 13.97
CA HIS A 24 -2.93 14.96 14.72
C HIS A 24 -4.38 14.47 14.86
N GLY A 25 -4.83 14.31 16.10
CA GLY A 25 -6.17 13.81 16.40
C GLY A 25 -6.27 12.28 16.41
N GLY A 26 -5.19 11.55 16.10
CA GLY A 26 -5.18 10.08 16.15
C GLY A 26 -6.14 9.44 15.16
N LEU A 27 -6.26 10.02 13.95
CA LEU A 27 -7.23 9.61 12.93
C LEU A 27 -6.85 8.32 12.20
N CYS A 28 -5.60 7.88 12.33
CA CYS A 28 -5.03 6.69 11.68
C CYS A 28 -5.26 6.67 10.16
N PRO A 29 -4.91 7.72 9.40
CA PRO A 29 -5.30 7.83 7.99
C PRO A 29 -4.58 6.83 7.06
N LEU A 30 -3.49 6.20 7.51
CA LEU A 30 -2.72 5.22 6.74
C LEU A 30 -3.10 3.78 7.14
N HIS A 31 -3.57 3.00 6.17
CA HIS A 31 -3.90 1.59 6.34
C HIS A 31 -2.98 0.72 5.49
N LEU A 32 -2.45 -0.35 6.08
CA LEU A 32 -1.62 -1.35 5.41
C LEU A 32 -2.40 -2.65 5.24
N VAL A 33 -2.40 -3.21 4.03
CA VAL A 33 -3.04 -4.50 3.75
C VAL A 33 -2.02 -5.44 3.12
N HIS A 34 -1.60 -6.46 3.87
CA HIS A 34 -0.80 -7.55 3.30
C HIS A 34 -1.67 -8.39 2.37
N VAL A 35 -1.20 -8.59 1.14
CA VAL A 35 -1.89 -9.40 0.13
C VAL A 35 -1.11 -10.71 -0.05
N PRO A 36 -1.57 -11.80 0.58
CA PRO A 36 -0.88 -13.07 0.49
C PRO A 36 -0.93 -13.61 -0.93
N SER A 37 0.08 -14.40 -1.30
CA SER A 37 0.27 -14.91 -2.67
C SER A 37 -0.99 -15.54 -3.29
N TYR A 38 -1.77 -16.29 -2.49
CA TYR A 38 -3.00 -16.95 -2.96
C TYR A 38 -4.15 -15.99 -3.32
N GLN A 39 -4.11 -14.72 -2.89
CA GLN A 39 -5.10 -13.70 -3.25
C GLN A 39 -4.68 -12.81 -4.42
N ARG A 40 -3.42 -12.88 -4.86
CA ARG A 40 -2.89 -11.95 -5.87
C ARG A 40 -3.54 -12.08 -7.24
N ALA A 41 -3.98 -13.28 -7.62
CA ALA A 41 -4.73 -13.48 -8.86
C ALA A 41 -6.08 -12.75 -8.84
N ALA A 42 -6.79 -12.76 -7.69
CA ALA A 42 -8.04 -12.01 -7.54
C ALA A 42 -7.77 -10.49 -7.59
N LEU A 43 -6.71 -10.02 -6.92
CA LEU A 43 -6.30 -8.61 -7.00
C LEU A 43 -5.92 -8.19 -8.42
N ALA A 44 -5.28 -9.07 -9.21
CA ALA A 44 -4.90 -8.77 -10.59
C ALA A 44 -6.13 -8.43 -11.44
N GLU A 45 -7.21 -9.21 -11.33
CA GLU A 45 -8.46 -8.93 -12.06
C GLU A 45 -9.15 -7.66 -11.57
N VAL A 46 -9.08 -7.35 -10.27
CA VAL A 46 -9.58 -6.08 -9.74
C VAL A 46 -8.82 -4.90 -10.33
N LEU A 47 -7.48 -4.97 -10.41
CA LEU A 47 -6.67 -3.90 -10.99
C LEU A 47 -6.93 -3.73 -12.50
N ALA A 48 -7.13 -4.83 -13.24
CA ALA A 48 -7.50 -4.76 -14.65
C ALA A 48 -8.89 -4.13 -14.86
N THR A 49 -9.85 -4.48 -14.00
CA THR A 49 -11.21 -3.90 -14.03
C THR A 49 -11.14 -2.40 -13.73
N ALA A 50 -10.42 -1.99 -12.70
CA ALA A 50 -10.23 -0.58 -12.36
C ALA A 50 -9.53 0.21 -13.49
N ALA A 51 -8.60 -0.41 -14.22
CA ALA A 51 -7.98 0.21 -15.38
C ALA A 51 -8.97 0.45 -16.53
N LEU A 52 -9.86 -0.52 -16.80
CA LEU A 52 -10.95 -0.36 -17.79
C LEU A 52 -11.99 0.70 -17.36
N GLU A 53 -12.30 0.78 -16.08
CA GLU A 53 -13.23 1.79 -15.57
C GLU A 53 -12.67 3.20 -15.69
N ALA A 54 -11.35 3.36 -15.45
CA ALA A 54 -10.66 4.63 -15.59
C ALA A 54 -10.49 5.04 -17.06
N ASP A 55 -10.22 4.08 -17.95
CA ASP A 55 -10.15 4.28 -19.40
C ASP A 55 -10.82 3.13 -20.15
N PRO A 56 -12.08 3.31 -20.61
CA PRO A 56 -12.80 2.30 -21.37
C PRO A 56 -12.14 1.90 -22.70
N ALA A 57 -11.17 2.67 -23.20
CA ALA A 57 -10.41 2.38 -24.41
C ALA A 57 -9.04 1.72 -24.13
N ALA A 58 -8.73 1.39 -22.88
CA ALA A 58 -7.46 0.78 -22.50
C ALA A 58 -7.17 -0.49 -23.30
N ASP A 59 -5.96 -0.57 -23.86
CA ASP A 59 -5.54 -1.69 -24.69
C ASP A 59 -5.12 -2.92 -23.86
N ALA A 60 -4.96 -4.06 -24.52
CA ALA A 60 -4.60 -5.31 -23.86
C ALA A 60 -3.27 -5.20 -23.08
N ALA A 61 -2.31 -4.40 -23.56
CA ALA A 61 -1.03 -4.16 -22.89
C ALA A 61 -1.22 -3.40 -21.56
N THR A 62 -2.07 -2.37 -21.55
CA THR A 62 -2.41 -1.59 -20.36
C THR A 62 -3.09 -2.46 -19.30
N LEU A 63 -4.05 -3.29 -19.72
CA LEU A 63 -4.74 -4.21 -18.82
C LEU A 63 -3.80 -5.30 -18.27
N GLN A 64 -2.89 -5.82 -19.09
CA GLN A 64 -1.90 -6.77 -18.62
C GLN A 64 -0.92 -6.13 -17.63
N SER A 65 -0.46 -4.91 -17.91
CA SER A 65 0.38 -4.16 -16.97
C SER A 65 -0.31 -3.94 -15.62
N ALA A 66 -1.62 -3.66 -15.62
CA ALA A 66 -2.40 -3.56 -14.40
C ALA A 66 -2.45 -4.89 -13.61
N ARG A 67 -2.64 -6.02 -14.29
CA ARG A 67 -2.57 -7.36 -13.66
C ARG A 67 -1.20 -7.65 -13.07
N ASP A 68 -0.15 -7.34 -13.82
CA ASP A 68 1.24 -7.63 -13.44
C ASP A 68 1.64 -6.92 -12.15
N ARG A 69 1.05 -5.75 -11.84
CA ARG A 69 1.27 -5.04 -10.57
C ARG A 69 0.89 -5.89 -9.35
N ALA A 70 -0.20 -6.66 -9.42
CA ALA A 70 -0.61 -7.54 -8.33
C ALA A 70 0.32 -8.74 -8.15
N LEU A 71 1.07 -9.11 -9.19
CA LEU A 71 1.96 -10.27 -9.22
C LEU A 71 3.45 -9.89 -9.01
N ALA A 72 3.74 -8.60 -8.85
CA ALA A 72 5.09 -8.09 -8.73
C ALA A 72 5.72 -8.48 -7.39
N GLY A 73 6.93 -9.06 -7.44
CA GLY A 73 7.73 -9.36 -6.26
C GLY A 73 7.26 -10.56 -5.43
N PRO A 74 8.04 -10.98 -4.42
CA PRO A 74 7.71 -12.10 -3.56
C PRO A 74 6.66 -11.77 -2.49
N CYS A 75 6.52 -10.50 -2.10
CA CYS A 75 5.56 -9.96 -1.12
C CYS A 75 4.80 -8.76 -1.70
N LEU A 76 3.58 -8.49 -1.22
CA LEU A 76 2.79 -7.32 -1.62
C LEU A 76 2.05 -6.73 -0.42
N ILE A 77 2.22 -5.42 -0.19
CA ILE A 77 1.44 -4.64 0.77
C ILE A 77 0.73 -3.53 -0.01
N ALA A 78 -0.59 -3.49 0.06
CA ALA A 78 -1.37 -2.36 -0.44
C ALA A 78 -1.42 -1.25 0.62
N ILE A 79 -1.22 -0.03 0.16
CA ILE A 79 -1.25 1.19 0.96
C ILE A 79 -2.56 1.92 0.67
N LEU A 80 -3.34 2.21 1.70
CA LEU A 80 -4.60 2.94 1.56
C LEU A 80 -4.56 4.19 2.44
N ALA A 81 -4.96 5.32 1.86
CA ALA A 81 -5.20 6.56 2.57
C ALA A 81 -6.71 6.71 2.80
N SER A 82 -7.14 6.75 4.06
CA SER A 82 -8.53 6.97 4.46
C SER A 82 -8.63 8.31 5.15
N LEU A 83 -9.13 9.32 4.44
CA LEU A 83 -9.10 10.71 4.88
C LEU A 83 -10.49 11.21 5.26
N THR A 84 -10.55 11.98 6.34
CA THR A 84 -11.76 12.68 6.77
C THR A 84 -11.72 14.12 6.25
N LEU A 85 -12.44 14.39 5.15
CA LEU A 85 -12.36 15.66 4.43
C LEU A 85 -12.84 16.88 5.25
N ASP A 86 -13.89 16.69 6.05
CA ASP A 86 -14.53 17.76 6.82
C ASP A 86 -14.29 17.63 8.34
N HIS A 87 -13.10 17.16 8.74
CA HIS A 87 -12.78 17.01 10.16
C HIS A 87 -12.72 18.40 10.85
N PRO A 88 -13.39 18.61 11.99
CA PRO A 88 -13.58 19.94 12.57
C PRO A 88 -12.29 20.64 13.03
N SER A 89 -11.21 19.88 13.26
CA SER A 89 -9.96 20.42 13.83
C SER A 89 -8.68 19.89 13.18
N VAL A 90 -8.78 19.03 12.16
CA VAL A 90 -7.61 18.40 11.53
C VAL A 90 -7.77 18.51 10.01
N PRO A 91 -7.12 19.49 9.36
CA PRO A 91 -7.17 19.66 7.92
C PRO A 91 -6.74 18.39 7.17
N VAL A 92 -7.27 18.19 5.95
CA VAL A 92 -6.92 17.02 5.13
C VAL A 92 -5.43 16.99 4.77
N GLU A 93 -4.79 18.15 4.67
CA GLU A 93 -3.36 18.30 4.42
C GLU A 93 -2.52 17.68 5.53
N GLU A 94 -2.92 17.84 6.79
CA GLU A 94 -2.22 17.22 7.93
C GLU A 94 -2.37 15.70 7.91
N GLN A 95 -3.53 15.18 7.50
CA GLN A 95 -3.75 13.75 7.32
C GLN A 95 -2.88 13.19 6.19
N TRP A 96 -2.74 13.91 5.07
CA TRP A 96 -1.82 13.53 3.99
C TRP A 96 -0.36 13.54 4.44
N ILE A 97 0.06 14.52 5.25
CA ILE A 97 1.39 14.55 5.86
C ILE A 97 1.61 13.32 6.74
N SER A 98 0.61 12.93 7.54
CA SER A 98 0.64 11.71 8.35
C SER A 98 0.81 10.45 7.49
N VAL A 99 0.02 10.33 6.41
CA VAL A 99 0.13 9.22 5.44
C VAL A 99 1.52 9.15 4.82
N GLY A 100 2.05 10.28 4.36
CA GLY A 100 3.38 10.34 3.76
C GLY A 100 4.48 9.97 4.75
N ALA A 101 4.40 10.47 5.99
CA ALA A 101 5.34 10.13 7.06
C ALA A 101 5.28 8.63 7.42
N GLY A 102 4.09 8.05 7.51
CA GLY A 102 3.91 6.63 7.78
C GLY A 102 4.44 5.74 6.66
N LEU A 103 4.22 6.11 5.40
CA LEU A 103 4.81 5.42 4.25
C LEU A 103 6.35 5.49 4.29
N GLN A 104 6.92 6.66 4.58
CA GLN A 104 8.37 6.81 4.72
C GLN A 104 8.92 5.94 5.85
N ASN A 105 8.27 5.91 7.01
CA ASN A 105 8.68 5.04 8.13
C ASN A 105 8.65 3.57 7.75
N LEU A 106 7.62 3.12 7.02
CA LEU A 106 7.51 1.76 6.51
C LEU A 106 8.69 1.42 5.58
N LEU A 107 9.03 2.31 4.65
CA LEU A 107 10.13 2.10 3.71
C LEU A 107 11.49 2.03 4.42
N LEU A 108 11.72 2.88 5.44
CA LEU A 108 12.92 2.83 6.26
C LEU A 108 13.00 1.54 7.10
N ALA A 109 11.88 1.10 7.66
CA ALA A 109 11.82 -0.16 8.41
C ALA A 109 12.08 -1.36 7.49
N ALA A 110 11.50 -1.38 6.29
CA ALA A 110 11.79 -2.40 5.28
C ALA A 110 13.28 -2.45 4.95
N LEU A 111 13.90 -1.28 4.68
CA LEU A 111 15.34 -1.20 4.42
C LEU A 111 16.18 -1.73 5.60
N SER A 112 15.78 -1.46 6.84
CA SER A 112 16.48 -1.96 8.04
C SER A 112 16.40 -3.47 8.22
N LEU A 113 15.39 -4.11 7.61
CA LEU A 113 15.22 -5.56 7.53
C LEU A 113 15.83 -6.15 6.24
N GLU A 114 16.57 -5.35 5.46
CA GLU A 114 17.13 -5.71 4.15
C GLU A 114 16.07 -6.04 3.08
N LEU A 115 14.82 -5.62 3.32
CA LEU A 115 13.71 -5.74 2.38
C LEU A 115 13.69 -4.54 1.45
N HIS A 116 13.81 -4.80 0.15
CA HIS A 116 13.81 -3.75 -0.87
C HIS A 116 12.41 -3.60 -1.47
N ALA A 117 11.71 -2.53 -1.07
CA ALA A 117 10.41 -2.19 -1.61
C ALA A 117 10.55 -1.35 -2.89
N LYS A 118 9.69 -1.61 -3.88
CA LYS A 118 9.47 -0.72 -5.01
C LYS A 118 8.16 0.04 -4.76
N PRO A 119 8.21 1.33 -4.39
CA PRO A 119 7.01 2.14 -4.20
C PRO A 119 6.26 2.38 -5.52
#